data_AF-A0A5Q0UKZ1-F1
#
_entry.id   AF-A0A5Q0UKZ1-F1
#
_cell.length_a   1.000
_cell.length_b   1.000
_cell.length_c   1.000
_cell.angle_alpha   90.00
_cell.angle_beta   90.00
_cell.angle_gamma   90.00
#
_symmetry.space_group_name_H-M   'P 1'
#
loop_
_entity.id
_entity.type
_entity.pdbx_description
1 polymer ?
#
loop_
_entity_poly.entity_id
_entity_poly.type
_entity_poly.pdbx_seq_one_letter_code
_entity_poly.pdbx_strand_id
1 'polypeptide(L)' 'MCIGTSAGKYHQTTPELTEKHLDGISFSSTSYLMPWALYTIPPATILNGTTTGELTQEGRTLLKKSLISLVP' A
#
# COMPACT_ATOMS: atom_id res chain seq x y z
N MET A 1 -1.21 6.83 1.94
CA MET A 1 -0.53 5.59 2.36
C MET A 1 0.63 5.36 1.42
N CYS A 2 1.81 5.08 1.95
CA CYS A 2 3.01 4.90 1.13
C CYS A 2 3.25 3.42 0.81
N ILE A 3 3.68 3.18 -0.42
CA ILE A 3 4.29 1.92 -0.85
C ILE A 3 5.79 2.17 -0.87
N GLY A 4 6.57 1.26 -0.25
CA GLY A 4 8.03 1.39 -0.23
C GLY A 4 8.71 0.09 -0.59
N THR A 5 9.98 0.17 -1.00
CA THR A 5 10.78 -0.99 -1.45
C THR A 5 11.66 -1.58 -0.34
N SER A 6 11.53 -1.10 0.90
CA SER A 6 12.39 -1.47 2.03
C SER A 6 11.57 -1.80 3.28
N ALA A 7 11.09 -3.04 3.43
CA ALA A 7 10.39 -3.47 4.64
C ALA A 7 11.32 -3.79 5.82
N GLY A 8 12.45 -4.46 5.58
CA GLY A 8 13.34 -4.99 6.63
C GLY A 8 14.05 -3.96 7.52
N LYS A 9 13.87 -2.66 7.27
CA LYS A 9 14.45 -1.57 8.08
C LYS A 9 13.50 -1.06 9.17
N TYR A 10 12.24 -1.51 9.16
CA TYR A 10 11.20 -1.01 10.06
C TYR A 10 10.78 -2.09 11.05
N HIS A 11 10.56 -1.69 12.31
CA HIS A 11 10.05 -2.58 13.37
C HIS A 11 8.54 -2.84 13.21
N GLN A 12 7.84 -1.98 12.48
CA GLN A 12 6.40 -2.07 12.26
C GLN A 12 6.05 -3.09 11.16
N THR A 13 4.86 -3.68 11.26
CA THR A 13 4.31 -4.60 10.27
C THR A 13 4.27 -3.97 8.88
N THR A 14 5.02 -4.55 7.94
CA THR A 14 5.17 -4.05 6.57
C THR A 14 5.00 -5.19 5.56
N PRO A 15 3.76 -5.67 5.34
CA PRO A 15 3.54 -6.86 4.52
C PRO A 15 3.82 -6.57 3.05
N GLU A 16 4.30 -7.58 2.34
CA GLU A 16 4.59 -7.51 0.92
C GLU A 16 3.31 -7.38 0.08
N LEU A 17 3.38 -6.52 -0.94
CA LEU A 17 2.40 -6.37 -2.00
C LEU A 17 2.87 -7.17 -3.21
N THR A 18 2.21 -8.29 -3.47
CA THR A 18 2.42 -9.10 -4.67
C THR A 18 1.30 -8.87 -5.67
N GLU A 19 1.41 -9.44 -6.87
CA GLU A 19 0.42 -9.31 -7.95
C GLU A 19 -0.99 -9.74 -7.54
N LYS A 20 -1.15 -10.66 -6.59
CA LYS A 20 -2.49 -11.06 -6.10
C LYS A 20 -3.23 -9.94 -5.34
N HIS A 21 -2.50 -8.94 -4.84
CA HIS A 21 -3.05 -7.83 -4.07
C HIS A 21 -3.46 -6.63 -4.93
N LEU A 22 -3.07 -6.60 -6.21
CA LEU A 22 -3.17 -5.44 -7.09
C LEU A 22 -3.76 -5.84 -8.44
N ASP A 23 -4.59 -4.99 -9.02
CA ASP A 23 -5.12 -5.15 -10.37
C ASP A 23 -4.87 -3.88 -11.19
N GLY A 24 -4.64 -4.00 -12.49
CA GLY A 24 -4.37 -2.88 -13.39
C GLY A 24 -3.06 -2.10 -13.14
N ILE A 25 -2.16 -2.62 -12.29
CA ILE A 25 -0.83 -2.07 -12.01
C ILE A 25 0.16 -3.18 -11.62
N SER A 26 1.43 -3.01 -12.02
CA SER A 26 2.55 -3.87 -11.61
C SER A 26 3.73 -3.01 -11.17
N PHE A 27 4.46 -3.43 -10.14
CA PHE A 27 5.68 -2.76 -9.70
C PHE A 27 6.91 -3.52 -10.22
N SER A 28 7.91 -2.80 -10.73
CA SER A 28 9.17 -3.40 -11.20
C SER A 28 10.06 -3.95 -10.09
N SER A 29 9.72 -3.64 -8.83
CA SER A 29 10.44 -4.05 -7.63
C SER A 29 9.48 -4.51 -6.55
N THR A 30 9.95 -5.38 -5.66
CA THR A 30 9.21 -5.80 -4.48
C THR A 30 8.73 -4.58 -3.70
N SER A 31 7.42 -4.54 -3.49
CA SER A 31 6.72 -3.42 -2.90
C SER A 31 6.10 -3.87 -1.60
N TYR A 32 6.15 -3.01 -0.59
CA TYR A 32 5.63 -3.30 0.74
C TYR A 32 4.61 -2.26 1.14
N LEU A 33 3.55 -2.75 1.77
CA LEU A 33 2.54 -1.91 2.40
C LEU A 33 3.12 -1.31 3.69
N MET A 34 3.09 0.01 3.82
CA MET A 34 3.48 0.70 5.05
C MET A 34 2.23 1.26 5.74
N PRO A 35 1.49 0.45 6.52
CA PRO A 35 0.20 0.85 7.06
C PRO A 35 0.33 1.99 8.09
N TRP A 36 1.47 2.12 8.75
CA TRP A 36 1.78 3.18 9.71
C TRP A 36 2.13 4.53 9.04
N ALA A 37 2.44 4.53 7.75
CA ALA A 37 2.79 5.72 6.97
C ALA A 37 1.54 6.35 6.34
N LEU A 38 0.61 6.80 7.18
CA LEU A 38 -0.62 7.48 6.79
C LEU A 38 -0.38 8.98 6.67
N TYR A 39 -0.70 9.53 5.50
CA TYR A 39 -0.57 10.94 5.18
C TYR A 39 -1.88 11.46 4.62
N THR A 40 -2.30 12.63 5.09
CA THR A 40 -3.35 13.42 4.46
C THR A 40 -2.68 14.25 3.36
N ILE A 41 -3.17 14.14 2.13
CA ILE A 41 -2.66 14.89 0.98
C ILE A 41 -3.79 15.67 0.31
N PRO A 42 -3.52 16.86 -0.27
CA PRO A 42 -4.54 17.60 -1.00
C PRO A 42 -5.01 16.82 -2.24
N PRO A 43 -6.31 16.78 -2.59
CA PRO A 43 -6.80 16.07 -3.77
C PRO A 43 -6.11 16.49 -5.07
N ALA A 44 -5.75 17.76 -5.19
CA ALA A 44 -5.01 18.31 -6.33
C ALA A 44 -3.65 17.63 -6.58
N THR A 45 -3.07 16.97 -5.57
CA THR A 45 -1.78 16.26 -5.70
C THR A 45 -1.90 14.84 -6.26
N ILE A 46 -3.12 14.30 -6.37
CA ILE A 46 -3.40 12.93 -6.83
C ILE A 46 -3.66 12.91 -8.35
N LEU A 47 -3.88 14.06 -8.96
CA LEU A 47 -4.44 14.19 -10.31
C LEU A 47 -3.37 14.33 -11.38
N ASN A 48 -3.07 13.22 -12.08
CA ASN A 48 -2.56 13.29 -13.45
C ASN A 48 -3.49 12.60 -14.47
N GLY A 49 -4.67 12.14 -14.06
CA GLY A 49 -5.69 11.54 -14.95
C GLY A 49 -5.30 10.21 -15.61
N THR A 50 -4.04 9.78 -15.43
CA THR A 50 -3.44 8.59 -16.02
C THR A 50 -3.12 7.49 -15.01
N THR A 51 -3.37 7.73 -13.72
CA THR A 51 -3.12 6.75 -12.67
C THR A 51 -4.17 5.64 -12.72
N THR A 52 -3.74 4.46 -13.16
CA THR A 52 -4.55 3.25 -13.21
C THR A 52 -4.07 2.26 -12.17
N GLY A 53 -5.00 1.49 -11.62
CA GLY A 53 -4.71 0.40 -10.71
C GLY A 53 -5.58 0.42 -9.46
N GLU A 54 -5.93 -0.76 -8.98
CA GLU A 54 -6.81 -0.94 -7.84
C GLU A 54 -6.31 -2.05 -6.90
N LEU A 55 -6.76 -2.01 -5.66
CA LEU A 55 -6.60 -3.15 -4.75
C LEU A 55 -7.62 -4.22 -5.09
N THR A 56 -7.14 -5.45 -5.27
CA THR A 56 -8.01 -6.64 -5.32
C THR A 56 -8.72 -6.84 -3.99
N GLN A 57 -9.68 -7.75 -3.94
CA GLN A 57 -10.34 -8.10 -2.67
C GLN A 57 -9.35 -8.64 -1.62
N GLU A 58 -8.33 -9.39 -2.04
CA GLU A 58 -7.25 -9.83 -1.16
C GLU A 58 -6.42 -8.66 -0.67
N GLY A 59 -6.05 -7.74 -1.57
CA GLY A 59 -5.33 -6.51 -1.22
C GLY A 59 -6.09 -5.64 -0.21
N ARG A 60 -7.41 -5.47 -0.39
CA ARG A 60 -8.27 -4.75 0.55
C ARG A 60 -8.35 -5.45 1.91
N THR A 61 -8.38 -6.77 1.93
CA THR A 61 -8.39 -7.57 3.17
C THR A 61 -7.07 -7.44 3.92
N LEU A 62 -5.94 -7.53 3.21
CA LEU A 62 -4.62 -7.29 3.77
C LEU A 62 -4.53 -5.90 4.39
N LEU A 63 -4.92 -4.86 3.62
CA LEU A 63 -4.91 -3.49 4.08
C LEU A 63 -5.71 -3.30 5.37
N LYS A 64 -6.95 -3.80 5.42
CA LYS A 64 -7.80 -3.69 6.62
C LYS A 64 -7.15 -4.35 7.83
N LYS A 65 -6.64 -5.58 7.68
CA LYS A 65 -5.94 -6.30 8.77
C LYS A 65 -4.71 -5.52 9.24
N SER A 66 -3.92 -4.97 8.32
CA SER A 66 -2.75 -4.16 8.64
C SER A 66 -3.09 -2.87 9.37
N LEU A 67 -4.17 -2.16 8.98
CA LEU A 67 -4.61 -0.96 9.67
C LEU A 67 -5.13 -1.26 11.08
N ILE A 68 -5.92 -2.33 11.23
CA ILE A 68 -6.40 -2.77 12.55
C ILE A 68 -5.24 -3.12 13.47
N SER A 69 -4.17 -3.74 12.95
CA SER A 69 -2.99 -4.11 13.74
C SER A 69 -2.18 -2.91 14.29
N LEU A 70 -2.47 -1.69 13.84
CA LEU A 70 -1.84 -0.47 14.35
C LEU A 70 -2.55 0.12 15.56
N VAL A 71 -3.79 -0.32 15.82
CA VAL A 71 -4.54 0.11 16.99
C VAL A 71 -4.01 -0.68 18.20
N PRO A 72 -3.65 -0.01 19.32
CA PRO A 72 -3.19 -0.66 20.54
C PRO A 72 -4.16 -1.70 21.10
#